data_AF-A5KIU1-F1
#
_entry.id   AF-A5KIU1-F1
#
_cell.length_a   1.000
_cell.length_b   1.000
_cell.length_c   1.000
_cell.angle_alpha   90.00
_cell.angle_beta   90.00
_cell.angle_gamma   90.00
#
_symmetry.space_group_name_H-M   'P 1'
#
loop_
_entity.id
_entity.type
_entity.pdbx_description
1 polymer ?
#
loop_
_entity_poly.entity_id
_entity_poly.type
_entity_poly.pdbx_seq_one_letter_code
_entity_poly.pdbx_strand_id
1 'polypeptide(L)'
;MKQKEQLTAQEQKLEELTLKIEDVETLLDDVSDVAYDKAVEVVTDTVRQETHKEDIRLIEETKKWVLSPERKAPQKERDYAAARLDGVITKIKRVMQSALAKIQKTLMQPEVKKAGKEQIKEKARESIRDKLAKDKLDADRDNRERWEREGRIAPTKKHDMEL
;
A
#
# COMPACT_ATOMS: atom_id res chain seq x y z
N MET A 1 49.44 -19.96 -5.67
CA MET A 1 48.75 -20.27 -4.40
C MET A 1 47.85 -19.11 -4.00
N LYS A 2 48.37 -17.94 -3.59
CA LYS A 2 47.57 -16.78 -3.14
C LYS A 2 46.44 -16.32 -4.08
N GLN A 3 46.67 -16.19 -5.38
CA GLN A 3 45.62 -15.78 -6.33
C GLN A 3 44.50 -16.81 -6.47
N LYS A 4 44.85 -18.10 -6.43
CA LYS A 4 43.89 -19.20 -6.57
C LYS A 4 42.99 -19.29 -5.33
N GLU A 5 43.58 -19.13 -4.14
CA GLU A 5 42.84 -19.06 -2.87
C GLU A 5 41.93 -17.82 -2.79
N GLN A 6 42.38 -16.67 -3.29
CA GLN A 6 41.55 -15.46 -3.37
C GLN A 6 40.35 -15.63 -4.32
N LEU A 7 40.55 -16.27 -5.47
CA LEU A 7 39.47 -16.57 -6.40
C LEU A 7 38.43 -17.50 -5.76
N THR A 8 38.88 -18.58 -5.12
CA THR A 8 37.98 -19.51 -4.43
C THR A 8 37.19 -18.83 -3.31
N ALA A 9 37.80 -17.93 -2.55
CA ALA A 9 37.10 -17.16 -1.52
C ALA A 9 36.08 -16.16 -2.10
N GLN A 10 36.37 -15.57 -3.26
CA GLN A 10 35.41 -14.70 -3.96
C GLN A 10 34.24 -15.50 -4.52
N GLU A 11 34.49 -16.68 -5.09
CA GLU A 11 33.45 -17.59 -5.59
C GLU A 11 32.49 -18.00 -4.47
N GLN A 12 33.03 -18.44 -3.31
CA GLN A 12 32.20 -18.79 -2.14
C GLN A 12 31.34 -17.62 -1.65
N LYS A 13 31.91 -16.41 -1.62
CA LYS A 13 31.16 -15.21 -1.21
C LYS A 13 30.07 -14.85 -2.22
N LEU A 14 30.33 -15.04 -3.51
CA LEU A 14 29.36 -14.78 -4.57
C LEU A 14 28.20 -15.77 -4.48
N GLU A 15 28.49 -17.05 -4.23
CA GLU A 15 27.49 -18.08 -4.00
C GLU A 15 26.62 -17.76 -2.77
N GLU A 16 27.24 -17.41 -1.63
CA GLU A 16 26.51 -17.02 -0.42
C GLU A 16 25.58 -15.82 -0.66
N LEU A 17 26.07 -14.78 -1.36
CA LEU A 17 25.26 -13.61 -1.68
C LEU A 17 24.12 -13.94 -2.66
N THR A 18 24.35 -14.86 -3.58
CA THR A 18 23.32 -15.32 -4.52
C THR A 18 22.18 -16.01 -3.77
N LEU A 19 22.52 -16.92 -2.85
CA LEU A 19 21.52 -17.59 -2.00
C LEU A 19 20.72 -16.59 -1.15
N LYS A 20 21.38 -15.58 -0.56
CA LYS A 20 20.67 -14.54 0.21
C LYS A 20 19.73 -13.70 -0.65
N ILE A 21 20.08 -13.44 -1.90
CA ILE A 21 19.20 -12.72 -2.84
C ILE A 21 17.99 -13.57 -3.17
N GLU A 22 18.18 -14.87 -3.40
CA GLU A 22 17.08 -15.81 -3.62
C GLU A 22 16.12 -15.86 -2.42
N ASP A 23 16.64 -15.98 -1.19
CA ASP A 23 15.83 -15.94 0.03
C ASP A 23 15.00 -14.65 0.15
N VAL A 24 15.60 -13.50 -0.18
CA VAL A 24 14.89 -12.21 -0.18
C VAL A 24 13.82 -12.14 -1.26
N GLU A 25 14.08 -12.66 -2.46
CA GLU A 25 13.09 -12.71 -3.54
C GLU A 25 11.92 -13.65 -3.21
N THR A 26 12.18 -14.79 -2.55
CA THR A 26 11.12 -15.67 -2.02
C THR A 26 10.27 -14.96 -0.97
N LEU A 27 10.91 -14.30 0.00
CA LEU A 27 10.19 -13.52 1.02
C LEU A 27 9.33 -12.42 0.38
N LEU A 28 9.83 -11.80 -0.68
CA LEU A 28 9.11 -10.77 -1.40
C LEU A 28 7.88 -11.32 -2.13
N ASP A 29 7.92 -12.56 -2.64
CA ASP A 29 6.73 -13.23 -3.20
C ASP A 29 5.64 -13.45 -2.15
N ASP A 30 6.01 -14.01 -1.01
CA ASP A 30 5.09 -14.31 0.09
C ASP A 30 4.43 -13.03 0.63
N VAL A 31 5.23 -12.00 0.90
CA VAL A 31 4.73 -10.73 1.42
C VAL A 31 3.88 -10.01 0.39
N SER A 32 4.23 -10.07 -0.91
CA SER A 32 3.45 -9.41 -1.96
C SER A 32 2.08 -10.05 -2.15
N ASP A 33 1.95 -11.37 -1.96
CA ASP A 33 0.65 -12.03 -1.98
C ASP A 33 -0.27 -11.53 -0.87
N VAL A 34 0.23 -11.55 0.37
CA VAL A 34 -0.53 -11.11 1.55
C VAL A 34 -0.86 -9.62 1.47
N ALA A 35 0.10 -8.79 1.05
CA ALA A 35 -0.09 -7.35 0.93
C ALA A 35 -1.15 -7.01 -0.12
N TYR A 36 -1.15 -7.70 -1.27
CA TYR A 36 -2.15 -7.48 -2.30
C TYR A 36 -3.56 -7.85 -1.81
N ASP A 37 -3.71 -9.03 -1.21
CA ASP A 37 -5.01 -9.49 -0.70
C ASP A 37 -5.55 -8.54 0.37
N LYS A 38 -4.69 -8.07 1.28
CA LYS A 38 -5.08 -7.11 2.31
C LYS A 38 -5.43 -5.74 1.73
N ALA A 39 -4.71 -5.29 0.71
CA ALA A 39 -5.04 -4.04 0.02
C ALA A 39 -6.42 -4.10 -0.64
N VAL A 40 -6.76 -5.22 -1.29
CA VAL A 40 -8.09 -5.42 -1.88
C VAL A 40 -9.18 -5.41 -0.80
N GLU A 41 -8.96 -6.06 0.34
CA GLU A 41 -9.89 -6.04 1.47
C GLU A 41 -10.12 -4.61 2.00
N VAL A 42 -9.04 -3.89 2.32
CA VAL A 42 -9.11 -2.53 2.87
C VAL A 42 -9.78 -1.56 1.90
N VAL A 43 -9.45 -1.64 0.60
CA VAL A 43 -10.10 -0.80 -0.42
C VAL A 43 -11.57 -1.15 -0.54
N THR A 44 -11.94 -2.43 -0.55
CA THR A 44 -13.34 -2.85 -0.65
C THR A 44 -14.15 -2.36 0.55
N ASP A 45 -13.60 -2.45 1.76
CA ASP A 45 -14.25 -1.97 2.98
C ASP A 45 -14.34 -0.44 3.03
N THR A 46 -13.31 0.28 2.58
CA THR A 46 -13.32 1.74 2.52
C THR A 46 -14.35 2.23 1.50
N VAL A 47 -14.37 1.64 0.30
CA VAL A 47 -15.34 1.99 -0.75
C VAL A 47 -16.76 1.62 -0.31
N ARG A 48 -16.94 0.55 0.46
CA ARG A 48 -18.23 0.21 1.09
C ARG A 48 -18.74 1.29 2.02
N GLN A 49 -17.84 1.93 2.75
CA GLN A 49 -18.21 3.02 3.65
C GLN A 49 -18.48 4.30 2.85
N GLU A 50 -17.63 4.67 1.90
CA GLU A 50 -17.70 5.98 1.26
C GLU A 50 -18.72 6.09 0.11
N THR A 51 -19.06 4.99 -0.55
CA THR A 51 -19.91 5.02 -1.74
C THR A 51 -21.37 5.33 -1.38
N HIS A 52 -21.91 6.42 -1.93
CA HIS A 52 -23.31 6.85 -1.78
C HIS A 52 -23.75 7.18 -0.34
N LYS A 53 -22.83 7.45 0.59
CA LYS A 53 -23.17 7.98 1.93
C LYS A 53 -23.98 9.27 1.82
N GLU A 54 -23.53 10.20 0.98
CA GLU A 54 -24.19 11.49 0.79
C GLU A 54 -25.55 11.34 0.09
N ASP A 55 -25.66 10.43 -0.89
CA ASP A 55 -26.93 10.17 -1.56
C ASP A 55 -27.97 9.58 -0.60
N ILE A 56 -27.57 8.61 0.23
CA ILE A 56 -28.44 8.03 1.27
C ILE A 56 -28.84 9.12 2.27
N ARG A 57 -27.89 9.96 2.70
CA ARG A 57 -28.14 11.07 3.62
C ARG A 57 -29.16 12.04 3.06
N LEU A 58 -29.03 12.46 1.79
CA LEU A 58 -29.96 13.38 1.15
C LEU A 58 -31.38 12.78 1.07
N ILE A 59 -31.50 11.48 0.82
CA ILE A 59 -32.79 10.78 0.82
C ILE A 59 -33.37 10.68 2.24
N GLU A 60 -32.56 10.44 3.25
CA GLU A 60 -32.98 10.42 4.66
C GLU A 60 -33.43 11.80 5.14
N GLU A 61 -32.74 12.87 4.75
CA GLU A 61 -33.15 14.25 5.02
C GLU A 61 -34.47 14.59 4.32
N THR A 62 -34.62 14.16 3.06
CA THR A 62 -35.88 14.29 2.32
C THR A 62 -37.01 13.54 3.01
N LYS A 63 -36.74 12.33 3.52
CA LYS A 63 -37.71 11.54 4.29
C LYS A 63 -38.14 12.27 5.56
N LYS A 64 -37.19 12.84 6.32
CA LYS A 64 -37.47 13.64 7.51
C LYS A 64 -38.33 14.86 7.15
N TRP A 65 -38.03 15.53 6.04
CA TRP A 65 -38.82 16.65 5.55
C TRP A 65 -40.26 16.24 5.17
N VAL A 66 -40.46 15.10 4.49
CA VAL A 66 -41.80 14.57 4.20
C VAL A 66 -42.55 14.22 5.48
N LEU A 67 -41.86 13.73 6.50
CA LEU A 67 -42.42 13.37 7.81
C LEU A 67 -42.47 14.55 8.81
N SER A 68 -42.13 15.77 8.38
CA SER A 68 -42.21 16.97 9.22
C SER A 68 -43.66 17.43 9.49
N PRO A 69 -44.03 17.76 10.74
CA PRO A 69 -45.42 18.09 11.12
C PRO A 69 -45.98 19.32 10.38
N GLU A 70 -45.13 20.17 9.82
CA GLU A 70 -45.49 21.36 9.04
C GLU A 70 -46.01 21.02 7.63
N ARG A 71 -45.93 19.75 7.19
CA ARG A 71 -46.46 19.34 5.88
C ARG A 71 -47.99 19.30 5.89
N LYS A 72 -48.58 19.99 4.91
CA LYS A 72 -50.03 20.05 4.69
C LYS A 72 -50.65 18.77 4.09
N ALA A 73 -49.81 17.84 3.60
CA ALA A 73 -50.29 16.61 2.97
C ALA A 73 -50.88 15.64 4.01
N PRO A 74 -51.89 14.82 3.63
CA PRO A 74 -52.44 13.79 4.51
C PRO A 74 -51.38 12.80 5.01
N GLN A 75 -51.50 12.33 6.25
CA GLN A 75 -50.53 11.41 6.86
C GLN A 75 -50.30 10.15 6.02
N LYS A 76 -51.38 9.57 5.47
CA LYS A 76 -51.32 8.36 4.62
C LYS A 76 -50.43 8.56 3.37
N GLU A 77 -50.47 9.74 2.76
CA GLU A 77 -49.65 10.05 1.59
C GLU A 77 -48.18 10.26 1.97
N ARG A 78 -47.95 10.88 3.13
CA ARG A 78 -46.62 11.11 3.69
C ARG A 78 -45.93 9.80 4.07
N ASP A 79 -46.66 8.89 4.72
CA ASP A 79 -46.16 7.55 5.07
C ASP A 79 -45.86 6.73 3.81
N TYR A 80 -46.73 6.79 2.79
CA TYR A 80 -46.48 6.14 1.52
C TYR A 80 -45.22 6.68 0.84
N ALA A 81 -45.06 8.00 0.76
CA ALA A 81 -43.86 8.62 0.20
C ALA A 81 -42.59 8.23 0.99
N ALA A 82 -42.64 8.25 2.32
CA ALA A 82 -41.54 7.81 3.17
C ALA A 82 -41.15 6.34 2.92
N ALA A 83 -42.13 5.44 2.78
CA ALA A 83 -41.90 4.04 2.45
C ALA A 83 -41.26 3.85 1.06
N ARG A 84 -41.59 4.70 0.08
CA ARG A 84 -40.94 4.68 -1.24
C ARG A 84 -39.48 5.14 -1.15
N LEU A 85 -39.18 6.16 -0.33
CA LEU A 85 -37.80 6.60 -0.08
C LEU A 85 -36.96 5.50 0.60
N ASP A 86 -37.53 4.76 1.56
CA ASP A 86 -36.88 3.58 2.15
C ASP A 86 -36.57 2.49 1.10
N GLY A 87 -37.48 2.29 0.16
CA GLY A 87 -37.27 1.41 -0.99
C GLY A 87 -36.10 1.86 -1.89
N VAL A 88 -35.94 3.16 -2.10
CA VAL A 88 -34.81 3.72 -2.87
C VAL A 88 -33.50 3.52 -2.12
N ILE A 89 -33.44 3.84 -0.82
CA ILE A 89 -32.26 3.60 0.04
C ILE A 89 -31.85 2.13 -0.04
N THR A 90 -32.81 1.21 0.07
CA THR A 90 -32.55 -0.23 -0.01
C THR A 90 -31.97 -0.65 -1.37
N LYS A 91 -32.49 -0.09 -2.47
CA LYS A 91 -31.97 -0.36 -3.81
C LYS A 91 -30.55 0.16 -3.99
N ILE A 92 -30.25 1.36 -3.51
CA ILE A 92 -28.90 1.95 -3.56
C ILE A 92 -27.92 1.05 -2.78
N LYS A 93 -28.26 0.68 -1.54
CA LYS A 93 -27.43 -0.22 -0.73
C LYS A 93 -27.15 -1.56 -1.43
N ARG A 94 -28.16 -2.14 -2.10
CA ARG A 94 -28.02 -3.40 -2.84
C ARG A 94 -27.12 -3.25 -4.08
N VAL A 95 -27.31 -2.18 -4.86
CA VAL A 95 -26.48 -1.91 -6.04
C VAL A 95 -25.02 -1.70 -5.61
N MET A 96 -24.79 -0.95 -4.54
CA MET A 96 -23.46 -0.75 -3.95
C MET A 96 -22.81 -2.09 -3.58
N GLN A 97 -23.50 -2.96 -2.85
CA GLN A 97 -22.98 -4.29 -2.50
C GLN A 97 -22.63 -5.12 -3.74
N SER A 98 -23.48 -5.09 -4.77
CA SER A 98 -23.22 -5.80 -6.03
C SER A 98 -22.03 -5.23 -6.79
N ALA A 99 -21.87 -3.90 -6.82
CA ALA A 99 -20.74 -3.24 -7.47
C ALA A 99 -19.42 -3.58 -6.77
N LEU A 100 -19.39 -3.50 -5.44
CA LEU A 100 -18.23 -3.87 -4.62
C LEU A 100 -17.82 -5.33 -4.84
N ALA A 101 -18.78 -6.25 -4.81
CA ALA A 101 -18.50 -7.67 -5.06
C ALA A 101 -17.91 -7.90 -6.46
N LYS A 102 -18.36 -7.15 -7.47
CA LYS A 102 -17.78 -7.21 -8.83
C LYS A 102 -16.35 -6.67 -8.86
N ILE A 103 -16.09 -5.52 -8.23
CA ILE A 103 -14.76 -4.93 -8.15
C ILE A 103 -13.80 -5.89 -7.44
N GLN A 104 -14.18 -6.39 -6.26
CA GLN A 104 -13.39 -7.36 -5.52
C GLN A 104 -13.11 -8.61 -6.36
N LYS A 105 -14.13 -9.15 -7.03
CA LYS A 105 -13.96 -10.30 -7.92
C LYS A 105 -12.96 -10.01 -9.05
N THR A 106 -13.03 -8.84 -9.69
CA THR A 106 -12.11 -8.43 -10.75
C THR A 106 -10.69 -8.27 -10.23
N LEU A 107 -10.50 -7.64 -9.06
CA LEU A 107 -9.17 -7.47 -8.45
C LEU A 107 -8.53 -8.80 -8.04
N MET A 108 -9.34 -9.81 -7.72
CA MET A 108 -8.90 -11.15 -7.35
C MET A 108 -8.74 -12.10 -8.54
N GLN A 109 -9.00 -11.67 -9.78
CA GLN A 109 -8.72 -12.48 -10.96
C GLN A 109 -7.23 -12.79 -11.05
N PRO A 110 -6.82 -14.02 -11.44
CA PRO A 110 -5.42 -14.43 -11.45
C PRO A 110 -4.51 -13.46 -12.20
N GLU A 111 -4.96 -12.96 -13.36
CA GLU A 111 -4.19 -12.05 -14.22
C GLU A 111 -3.97 -10.69 -13.55
N VAL A 112 -5.03 -10.13 -12.96
CA VAL A 112 -4.99 -8.83 -12.26
C VAL A 112 -4.18 -8.95 -10.97
N LYS A 113 -4.42 -10.00 -10.18
CA LYS A 113 -3.69 -10.28 -8.95
C LYS A 113 -2.20 -10.48 -9.25
N LYS A 114 -1.84 -11.25 -10.28
CA LYS A 114 -0.43 -11.44 -10.69
C LYS A 114 0.22 -10.12 -11.10
N ALA A 115 -0.45 -9.32 -11.93
CA ALA A 115 0.08 -8.01 -12.34
C ALA A 115 0.26 -7.06 -11.15
N GLY A 116 -0.70 -7.04 -10.22
CA GLY A 116 -0.64 -6.23 -9.01
C GLY A 116 0.49 -6.65 -8.07
N LYS A 117 0.66 -7.96 -7.85
CA LYS A 117 1.81 -8.50 -7.09
C LYS A 117 3.12 -8.05 -7.70
N GLU A 118 3.30 -8.18 -9.01
CA GLU A 118 4.57 -7.82 -9.64
C GLU A 118 4.88 -6.32 -9.50
N GLN A 119 3.87 -5.45 -9.54
CA GLN A 119 4.06 -4.02 -9.25
C GLN A 119 4.50 -3.78 -7.81
N ILE A 120 3.98 -4.54 -6.84
CA ILE A 120 4.43 -4.47 -5.44
C ILE A 120 5.89 -4.92 -5.33
N LYS A 121 6.25 -6.02 -5.99
CA LYS A 121 7.63 -6.54 -5.99
C LYS A 121 8.61 -5.56 -6.58
N GLU A 122 8.32 -5.00 -7.76
CA GLU A 122 9.21 -4.03 -8.42
C GLU A 122 9.46 -2.81 -7.54
N LYS A 123 8.42 -2.24 -6.96
CA LYS A 123 8.56 -1.10 -6.02
C LYS A 123 9.35 -1.47 -4.76
N ALA A 124 9.16 -2.70 -4.26
CA ALA A 124 9.92 -3.17 -3.12
C ALA A 124 11.41 -3.36 -3.46
N ARG A 125 11.74 -3.93 -4.63
CA ARG A 125 13.11 -4.07 -5.13
C ARG A 125 13.80 -2.71 -5.26
N GLU A 126 13.12 -1.74 -5.86
CA GLU A 126 13.59 -0.36 -5.96
C GLU A 126 13.86 0.23 -4.56
N SER A 127 12.89 0.13 -3.65
CA SER A 127 13.04 0.62 -2.27
C SER A 127 14.19 -0.04 -1.51
N ILE A 128 14.40 -1.34 -1.69
CA ILE A 128 15.50 -2.08 -1.08
C ILE A 128 16.84 -1.59 -1.63
N ARG A 129 16.96 -1.41 -2.95
CA ARG A 129 18.19 -0.91 -3.59
C ARG A 129 18.54 0.50 -3.10
N ASP A 130 17.55 1.38 -3.01
CA ASP A 130 17.76 2.75 -2.52
C ASP A 130 18.21 2.76 -1.05
N LYS A 131 17.60 1.93 -0.21
CA LYS A 131 18.01 1.78 1.20
C LYS A 131 19.44 1.25 1.30
N LEU A 132 19.79 0.20 0.54
CA LEU A 132 21.14 -0.35 0.51
C LEU A 132 22.19 0.67 0.03
N ALA A 133 21.86 1.46 -0.99
CA ALA A 133 22.74 2.51 -1.48
C ALA A 133 22.98 3.59 -0.42
N LYS A 134 21.92 4.01 0.27
CA LYS A 134 22.01 4.96 1.38
C LYS A 134 22.82 4.41 2.55
N ASP A 135 22.51 3.20 3.00
CA ASP A 135 23.19 2.55 4.13
C ASP A 135 24.69 2.35 3.83
N LYS A 136 25.03 2.06 2.57
CA LYS A 136 26.43 1.99 2.13
C LYS A 136 27.14 3.34 2.27
N LEU A 137 26.52 4.43 1.82
CA LEU A 137 27.10 5.77 1.94
C LEU A 137 27.30 6.17 3.41
N ASP A 138 26.31 5.86 4.26
CA ASP A 138 26.38 6.12 5.69
C ASP A 138 27.50 5.29 6.34
N ALA A 139 27.61 4.00 6.03
CA ALA A 139 28.69 3.14 6.51
C ALA A 139 30.08 3.59 6.03
N ASP A 140 30.20 4.03 4.78
CA ASP A 140 31.45 4.55 4.22
C ASP A 140 31.88 5.86 4.91
N ARG A 141 30.92 6.74 5.24
CA ARG A 141 31.17 7.95 6.05
C ARG A 141 31.65 7.58 7.44
N ASP A 142 30.93 6.70 8.14
CA ASP A 142 31.25 6.32 9.52
C ASP A 142 32.62 5.61 9.61
N ASN A 143 32.93 4.76 8.62
CA ASN A 143 34.25 4.11 8.50
C ASN A 143 35.37 5.13 8.27
N ARG A 144 35.14 6.14 7.41
CA ARG A 144 36.10 7.22 7.17
C ARG A 144 36.37 8.02 8.45
N GLU A 145 35.33 8.47 9.14
CA GLU A 145 35.47 9.21 10.41
C GLU A 145 36.21 8.39 11.47
N ARG A 146 35.97 7.08 11.52
CA ARG A 146 36.75 6.17 12.37
C ARG A 146 38.22 6.13 11.95
N TRP A 147 38.52 5.96 10.67
CA TRP A 147 39.91 5.89 10.18
C TRP A 147 40.67 7.21 10.36
N GLU A 148 40.01 8.36 10.24
CA GLU A 148 40.60 9.67 10.56
C GLU A 148 40.93 9.76 12.06
N ARG A 149 40.02 9.32 12.95
CA ARG A 149 40.27 9.26 14.41
C ARG A 149 41.40 8.31 14.78
N GLU A 150 41.48 7.17 14.11
CA GLU A 150 42.52 6.16 14.31
C GLU A 150 43.85 6.51 13.60
N GLY A 151 43.94 7.66 12.92
CA GLY A 151 45.15 8.11 12.22
C GLY A 151 45.54 7.27 11.00
N ARG A 152 44.63 6.44 10.48
CA ARG A 152 44.86 5.57 9.31
C ARG A 152 44.80 6.33 7.99
N ILE A 153 44.06 7.43 7.96
CA ILE A 153 43.94 8.32 6.79
C ILE A 153 44.07 9.78 7.23
N ALA A 154 44.58 10.62 6.33
CA ALA A 154 44.66 12.06 6.59
C ALA A 154 43.26 12.66 6.75
N PRO A 155 43.03 13.52 7.75
CA PRO A 155 41.75 14.19 7.90
C PRO A 155 41.46 15.01 6.64
N THR A 156 40.23 14.88 6.14
CA THR A 156 39.73 15.77 5.11
C THR A 156 39.85 17.21 5.62
N LYS A 157 40.63 18.05 4.91
CA LYS A 157 40.78 19.48 5.28
C LYS A 157 39.37 20.06 5.37
N LYS A 158 38.93 20.40 6.58
CA LYS A 158 37.79 21.30 6.77
C LYS A 158 38.20 22.58 6.06
N HIS A 159 37.62 22.89 4.90
CA HIS A 159 37.62 24.26 4.46
C HIS A 159 36.87 25.01 5.55
N ASP A 160 37.62 25.89 6.21
CA ASP A 160 37.10 26.91 7.07
C ASP A 160 35.89 27.51 6.37
N MET A 161 34.71 27.33 6.97
CA MET A 161 33.60 28.24 6.68
C MET A 161 34.04 29.58 7.26
N GLU A 162 34.79 30.33 6.47
CA GLU A 162 35.02 31.75 6.71
C GLU A 162 33.65 32.47 6.69
N LEU A 163 33.49 33.30 7.72
CA LEU A 163 32.32 34.10 8.09
C LEU A 163 31.87 35.09 7.02
#